data_AF-A0A955EK04-F1
#
_entry.id   AF-A0A955EK04-F1
#
_cell.length_a   1.000
_cell.length_b   1.000
_cell.length_c   1.000
_cell.angle_alpha   90.00
_cell.angle_beta   90.00
_cell.angle_gamma   90.00
#
_symmetry.space_group_name_H-M   'P 1'
#
loop_
_entity.id
_entity.type
_entity.pdbx_description
1 polymer ?
#
loop_
_entity_poly.entity_id
_entity_poly.type
_entity_poly.pdbx_seq_one_letter_code
_entity_poly.pdbx_strand_id
1 'polypeptide(L)'
;MADDPPPAHEILIAISALQHHLYCPRQCALIHVDGLWAENRLTVEGALLHRRVDRPGHRTRRQKSEIASDRSIERSLPLHSDRLGLTGKADTVEFPTGPDGRQTGPPRPVEYKRGRPKHHDADRVQLCAQALCLEEMLACE
;
A
#
# COMPACT_ATOMS: atom_id res chain seq x y z
N MET A 1 35.12 5.34 -12.01
CA MET A 1 34.07 6.24 -12.50
C MET A 1 33.31 5.46 -13.56
N ALA A 2 32.36 4.62 -13.15
CA ALA A 2 31.66 3.71 -14.05
C ALA A 2 30.16 3.90 -13.82
N ASP A 3 29.49 4.30 -14.89
CA ASP A 3 28.05 4.38 -15.14
C ASP A 3 27.13 4.52 -13.93
N ASP A 4 26.76 5.77 -13.62
CA ASP A 4 25.45 5.99 -13.05
C ASP A 4 24.41 5.52 -14.09
N PRO A 5 23.47 4.65 -13.71
CA PRO A 5 22.35 4.32 -14.58
C PRO A 5 21.60 5.63 -14.91
N PRO A 6 21.05 5.77 -16.14
CA PRO A 6 20.22 6.93 -16.48
C PRO A 6 19.12 7.10 -15.41
N PRO A 7 18.71 8.35 -15.10
CA PRO A 7 17.72 8.60 -14.06
C PRO A 7 16.50 7.70 -14.28
N ALA A 8 16.12 6.97 -13.24
CA ALA A 8 14.98 6.06 -13.27
C ALA A 8 13.70 6.84 -13.61
N HIS A 9 13.36 6.80 -14.90
CA HIS A 9 12.08 7.01 -15.59
C HIS A 9 11.03 7.96 -14.95
N GLU A 10 10.65 9.01 -15.70
CA GLU A 10 9.55 9.95 -15.40
C GLU A 10 8.15 9.31 -15.21
N ILE A 11 8.02 7.98 -15.27
CA ILE A 11 6.73 7.25 -15.31
C ILE A 11 6.60 6.32 -14.10
N LEU A 12 6.02 6.80 -13.01
CA LEU A 12 5.78 5.95 -11.83
C LEU A 12 4.76 4.84 -12.14
N ILE A 13 5.09 3.61 -11.74
CA ILE A 13 4.22 2.44 -11.86
C ILE A 13 3.34 2.33 -10.61
N ALA A 14 2.04 2.16 -10.80
CA ALA A 14 1.12 1.92 -9.70
C ALA A 14 1.46 0.59 -8.99
N ILE A 15 1.55 0.57 -7.66
CA ILE A 15 1.78 -0.65 -6.87
C ILE A 15 0.73 -1.73 -7.18
N SER A 16 -0.53 -1.35 -7.40
CA SER A 16 -1.60 -2.27 -7.79
C SER A 16 -1.41 -2.88 -9.19
N ALA A 17 -0.62 -2.25 -10.08
CA ALA A 17 -0.30 -2.81 -11.39
C ALA A 17 0.52 -4.10 -11.28
N LEU A 18 1.40 -4.21 -10.28
CA LEU A 18 2.18 -5.43 -10.03
C LEU A 18 1.26 -6.61 -9.71
N GLN A 19 0.28 -6.39 -8.83
CA GLN A 19 -0.75 -7.37 -8.48
C GLN A 19 -1.58 -7.76 -9.72
N HIS A 20 -2.08 -6.76 -10.46
CA HIS A 20 -2.92 -7.01 -11.63
C HIS A 20 -2.16 -7.75 -12.73
N HIS A 21 -0.88 -7.42 -12.95
CA HIS A 21 -0.06 -8.08 -13.96
C HIS A 21 0.15 -9.56 -13.63
N LEU A 22 0.49 -9.88 -12.36
CA LEU A 22 0.64 -11.26 -11.91
C LEU A 22 -0.66 -12.05 -11.90
N TYR A 23 -1.79 -11.39 -11.64
CA TYR A 23 -3.10 -12.02 -11.77
C TYR A 23 -3.42 -12.33 -13.24
N CYS A 24 -3.30 -11.33 -14.12
CA CYS A 24 -3.51 -11.46 -15.56
C CYS A 24 -2.96 -10.23 -16.30
N PRO A 25 -1.95 -10.39 -17.19
CA PRO A 25 -1.39 -9.27 -17.95
C PRO A 25 -2.42 -8.51 -18.79
N ARG A 26 -3.40 -9.24 -19.36
CA ARG A 26 -4.51 -8.63 -20.10
C ARG A 26 -5.39 -7.76 -19.18
N GLN A 27 -5.71 -8.23 -17.98
CA GLN A 27 -6.49 -7.43 -17.03
C GLN A 27 -5.71 -6.19 -16.59
N CYS A 28 -4.40 -6.33 -16.36
CA CYS A 28 -3.53 -5.20 -16.03
C CYS A 28 -3.57 -4.11 -17.11
N ALA A 29 -3.45 -4.48 -18.39
CA ALA A 29 -3.53 -3.53 -19.50
C ALA A 29 -4.90 -2.85 -19.56
N LEU A 30 -5.99 -3.62 -19.44
CA LEU A 30 -7.35 -3.05 -19.43
C LEU A 30 -7.53 -2.03 -18.30
N ILE A 31 -6.98 -2.30 -17.11
CA ILE A 31 -7.12 -1.41 -15.94
C ILE A 31 -6.21 -0.17 -16.04
N HIS A 32 -4.92 -0.37 -16.36
CA HIS A 32 -3.87 0.66 -16.21
C HIS A 32 -3.49 1.36 -17.51
N VAL A 33 -3.77 0.77 -18.67
CA VAL A 33 -3.52 1.38 -19.99
C VAL A 33 -4.83 1.90 -20.58
N ASP A 34 -5.87 1.08 -20.60
CA ASP A 34 -7.14 1.43 -21.25
C ASP A 34 -8.13 2.15 -20.30
N GLY A 35 -7.85 2.20 -18.99
CA GLY A 35 -8.71 2.85 -17.98
C GLY A 35 -10.05 2.16 -17.74
N LEU A 36 -10.20 0.89 -18.17
CA LEU A 36 -11.44 0.13 -18.09
C LEU A 36 -11.59 -0.53 -16.70
N TRP A 37 -12.14 0.23 -15.75
CA TRP A 37 -12.60 -0.29 -14.47
C TRP A 37 -14.04 -0.80 -14.58
N ALA A 38 -14.21 -2.08 -14.93
CA ALA A 38 -15.52 -2.72 -14.81
C ALA A 38 -15.83 -2.92 -13.33
N GLU A 39 -16.77 -2.14 -12.78
CA GLU A 39 -17.29 -2.33 -11.42
C GLU A 39 -17.96 -3.71 -11.29
N ASN A 40 -17.19 -4.71 -10.89
CA ASN A 40 -17.74 -6.00 -10.49
C ASN A 40 -18.29 -5.87 -9.06
N ARG A 41 -19.35 -6.61 -8.72
CA ARG A 41 -19.96 -6.63 -7.38
C ARG A 41 -18.94 -6.84 -6.26
N LEU A 42 -17.91 -7.66 -6.49
CA LEU A 42 -16.80 -7.89 -5.56
C LEU A 42 -15.93 -6.63 -5.34
N THR A 43 -15.76 -5.80 -6.36
CA THR A 43 -15.05 -4.52 -6.30
C THR A 43 -15.85 -3.48 -5.53
N VAL A 44 -17.18 -3.43 -5.74
CA VAL A 44 -18.08 -2.54 -4.98
C VAL A 44 -18.10 -2.93 -3.51
N GLU A 45 -18.19 -4.22 -3.20
CA GLU A 45 -18.13 -4.73 -1.83
C GLU A 45 -16.75 -4.53 -1.18
N GLY A 46 -15.67 -4.65 -1.95
CA GLY A 46 -14.31 -4.28 -1.53
C GLY A 46 -14.24 -2.79 -1.20
N ALA A 47 -14.67 -1.92 -2.11
CA ALA A 47 -14.69 -0.47 -1.91
C ALA A 47 -15.54 -0.07 -0.69
N LEU A 48 -16.64 -0.77 -0.38
CA LEU A 48 -17.42 -0.54 0.84
C LEU A 48 -16.66 -0.98 2.12
N LEU A 49 -15.87 -2.06 2.05
CA LEU A 49 -14.96 -2.45 3.14
C LEU A 49 -13.84 -1.41 3.32
N HIS A 50 -13.18 -1.00 2.23
CA HIS A 50 -12.18 0.07 2.26
C HIS A 50 -12.80 1.37 2.76
N ARG A 51 -14.03 1.77 2.38
CA ARG A 51 -14.71 2.97 2.93
C ARG A 51 -14.95 2.91 4.44
N ARG A 52 -15.11 1.71 5.02
CA ARG A 52 -15.22 1.56 6.48
C ARG A 52 -13.85 1.78 7.17
N VAL A 53 -12.77 1.41 6.49
CA VAL A 53 -11.37 1.66 6.88
C VAL A 53 -10.99 3.13 6.63
N ASP A 54 -11.32 3.68 5.46
CA ASP A 54 -11.02 5.01 4.93
C ASP A 54 -11.88 6.13 5.53
N ARG A 55 -12.49 5.97 6.71
CA ARG A 55 -13.18 7.10 7.35
C ARG A 55 -12.17 8.23 7.61
N PRO A 56 -12.22 9.38 6.90
CA PRO A 56 -11.23 10.44 7.04
C PRO A 56 -11.61 11.25 8.29
N GLY A 57 -10.93 10.97 9.39
CA GLY A 57 -10.97 11.80 10.59
C GLY A 57 -9.93 12.89 10.49
N HIS A 58 -10.38 14.12 10.25
CA HIS A 58 -9.57 15.34 10.28
C HIS A 58 -8.56 15.35 11.44
N ARG A 59 -7.34 15.82 11.15
CA ARG A 59 -6.30 16.23 12.11
C ARG A 59 -6.89 17.23 13.11
N THR A 60 -7.53 16.72 14.15
CA THR A 60 -7.70 17.42 15.41
C THR A 60 -6.76 16.75 16.38
N ARG A 61 -6.08 17.57 17.16
CA ARG A 61 -5.09 17.27 18.22
C ARG A 61 -5.59 16.29 19.32
N ARG A 62 -6.75 15.64 19.11
CA ARG A 62 -7.48 14.72 19.97
C ARG A 62 -7.70 13.31 19.39
N GLN A 63 -7.22 13.01 18.18
CA GLN A 63 -7.08 11.62 17.70
C GLN A 63 -5.62 11.21 17.81
N LYS A 64 -5.15 11.19 19.05
CA LYS A 64 -3.86 10.62 19.43
C LYS A 64 -4.02 9.12 19.35
N SER A 65 -3.99 8.60 18.11
CA SER A 65 -3.93 7.18 17.77
C SER A 65 -5.09 6.35 18.34
N GLU A 66 -5.63 5.41 17.57
CA GLU A 66 -6.10 4.18 18.20
C GLU A 66 -4.84 3.51 18.78
N ILE A 67 -4.32 4.02 19.91
CA ILE A 67 -3.26 3.38 20.68
C ILE A 67 -3.94 2.17 21.30
N ALA A 68 -4.03 1.08 20.54
CA ALA A 68 -3.77 -0.19 21.18
C ALA A 68 -2.38 -0.03 21.81
N SER A 69 -2.22 -0.41 23.08
CA SER A 69 -1.02 -0.13 23.88
C SER A 69 0.31 -0.57 23.24
N ASP A 70 0.26 -1.30 22.12
CA ASP A 70 1.38 -1.87 21.37
C ASP A 70 1.53 -1.37 19.91
N ARG A 71 0.63 -0.54 19.36
CA ARG A 71 0.76 0.00 17.99
C ARG A 71 -0.03 1.28 17.71
N SER A 72 0.43 2.10 16.77
CA SER A 72 -0.35 3.15 16.12
C SER A 72 -0.69 2.78 14.67
N ILE A 73 -1.88 3.16 14.23
CA ILE A 73 -2.40 2.80 12.90
C ILE A 73 -2.54 4.06 12.05
N GLU A 74 -1.97 4.04 10.85
CA GLU A 74 -2.23 5.02 9.81
C GLU A 74 -3.03 4.37 8.68
N ARG A 75 -4.04 5.07 8.17
CA ARG A 75 -4.91 4.58 7.11
C ARG A 75 -4.74 5.45 5.88
N SER A 76 -4.92 4.85 4.72
CA SER A 76 -4.84 5.57 3.45
C SER A 76 -3.48 6.25 3.19
N LEU A 77 -2.38 5.66 3.66
CA LEU A 77 -1.04 6.26 3.55
C LEU A 77 -0.57 6.24 2.08
N PRO A 78 -0.27 7.39 1.46
CA PRO A 78 0.37 7.43 0.14
C PRO A 78 1.79 6.86 0.20
N LEU A 79 2.15 6.06 -0.80
CA LEU A 79 3.46 5.42 -0.91
C LEU A 79 4.15 5.80 -2.20
N HIS A 80 5.48 5.95 -2.14
CA HIS A 80 6.33 6.12 -3.30
C HIS A 80 7.71 5.51 -3.06
N SER A 81 8.37 5.12 -4.15
CA SER A 81 9.78 4.77 -4.19
C SER A 81 10.31 5.28 -5.52
N ASP A 82 11.22 6.25 -5.47
CA ASP A 82 11.84 6.81 -6.67
C ASP A 82 12.84 5.80 -7.24
N ARG A 83 13.53 5.06 -6.35
CA ARG A 83 14.50 4.03 -6.74
C ARG A 83 13.86 2.87 -7.50
N LEU A 84 12.66 2.45 -7.11
CA LEU A 84 11.90 1.39 -7.80
C LEU A 84 10.90 1.95 -8.82
N GLY A 85 10.73 3.28 -8.84
CA GLY A 85 9.72 3.98 -9.63
C GLY A 85 8.30 3.49 -9.38
N LEU A 86 7.95 3.30 -8.11
CA LEU A 86 6.64 2.82 -7.67
C LEU A 86 5.87 3.94 -7.00
N THR A 87 4.56 3.95 -7.18
CA THR A 87 3.63 4.84 -6.46
C THR A 87 2.33 4.14 -6.12
N GLY A 88 1.68 4.51 -5.03
CA GLY A 88 0.39 3.96 -4.68
C GLY A 88 -0.07 4.37 -3.29
N LYS A 89 -0.84 3.49 -2.68
CA LYS A 89 -1.47 3.72 -1.39
C LYS A 89 -1.47 2.41 -0.59
N ALA A 90 -1.22 2.49 0.71
CA ALA A 90 -1.54 1.43 1.66
C ALA A 90 -2.85 1.76 2.37
N ASP A 91 -3.76 0.79 2.44
CA ASP A 91 -5.02 0.97 3.15
C ASP A 91 -4.81 1.16 4.64
N THR A 92 -3.87 0.41 5.21
CA THR A 92 -3.53 0.44 6.63
C THR A 92 -2.04 0.15 6.79
N VAL A 93 -1.38 0.93 7.64
CA VAL A 93 0.00 0.72 8.07
C VAL A 93 0.02 0.72 9.58
N GLU A 94 0.57 -0.34 10.15
CA GLU A 94 0.75 -0.49 11.59
C GLU A 94 2.19 -0.11 11.96
N PHE A 95 2.33 0.78 12.92
CA PHE A 95 3.61 1.15 13.51
C PHE A 95 3.67 0.57 14.91
N PRO A 96 4.51 -0.45 15.18
CA PRO A 96 4.68 -1.01 16.51
C PRO A 96 5.16 0.06 17.50
N THR A 97 4.50 0.20 18.65
CA THR A 97 4.85 1.20 19.67
C THR A 97 5.05 0.57 21.05
N GLY A 98 5.96 1.11 21.84
CA GLY A 98 6.18 0.74 23.23
C GLY A 98 5.19 1.43 24.19
N PRO A 99 5.24 1.10 25.49
CA PRO A 99 4.39 1.71 26.52
C PRO A 99 4.54 3.24 26.63
N ASP A 100 5.67 3.79 26.18
CA ASP A 100 5.97 5.22 26.12
C ASP A 100 5.47 5.89 24.83
N GLY A 101 4.83 5.12 23.94
CA GLY A 101 4.32 5.56 22.64
C GLY A 101 5.40 5.75 21.58
N ARG A 102 6.66 5.36 21.85
CA ARG A 102 7.74 5.41 20.85
C ARG A 102 7.65 4.20 19.94
N GLN A 103 8.01 4.38 18.67
CA GLN A 103 8.08 3.28 17.72
C GLN A 103 9.16 2.27 18.13
N THR A 104 8.82 0.98 18.14
CA THR A 104 9.69 -0.11 18.62
C THR A 104 10.14 -1.07 17.52
N GLY A 105 9.67 -0.88 16.29
CA GLY A 105 10.03 -1.72 15.16
C GLY A 105 9.59 -1.13 13.82
N PRO A 106 9.87 -1.83 12.71
CA PRO A 106 9.55 -1.34 11.38
C PRO A 106 8.03 -1.25 11.16
N PRO A 107 7.57 -0.28 10.35
CA PRO A 107 6.18 -0.18 9.93
C PRO A 107 5.75 -1.41 9.13
N ARG A 108 4.48 -1.77 9.21
CA ARG A 108 3.95 -2.97 8.55
C ARG A 108 2.71 -2.60 7.73
N PRO A 109 2.76 -2.70 6.39
CA PRO A 109 1.56 -2.54 5.59
C PRO A 109 0.62 -3.73 5.83
N VAL A 110 -0.67 -3.44 5.97
CA VAL A 110 -1.72 -4.42 6.19
C VAL A 110 -2.82 -4.23 5.16
N GLU A 111 -3.06 -5.26 4.36
CA GLU A 111 -4.07 -5.30 3.31
C GLU A 111 -5.20 -6.26 3.72
N TYR A 112 -6.41 -5.74 3.89
CA TYR A 112 -7.58 -6.56 4.24
C TYR A 112 -8.26 -7.09 2.97
N LYS A 113 -8.17 -8.41 2.72
CA LYS A 113 -8.93 -9.06 1.63
C LYS A 113 -10.18 -9.76 2.16
N ARG A 114 -11.30 -9.67 1.43
CA ARG A 114 -12.49 -10.50 1.70
C ARG A 114 -12.37 -11.83 0.96
N GLY A 115 -12.72 -12.92 1.63
CA GLY A 115 -12.74 -14.27 1.04
C GLY A 115 -11.46 -15.06 1.28
N ARG A 116 -11.30 -16.19 0.57
CA ARG A 116 -10.11 -17.03 0.71
C ARG A 116 -8.91 -16.35 0.03
N PRO A 117 -7.70 -16.49 0.59
CA PRO A 117 -6.47 -16.05 -0.07
C PRO A 117 -6.39 -16.59 -1.49
N LYS A 118 -5.87 -15.78 -2.42
CA LYS A 118 -5.58 -16.25 -3.77
C LYS A 118 -4.46 -17.31 -3.71
N HIS A 119 -4.51 -18.31 -4.60
CA HIS A 119 -3.51 -19.37 -4.66
C HIS A 119 -2.14 -18.90 -5.18
N HIS A 120 -2.09 -17.75 -5.84
CA HIS A 120 -0.88 -17.17 -6.44
C HIS A 120 -0.40 -15.93 -5.67
N ASP A 121 0.82 -15.50 -5.97
CA ASP A 121 1.52 -14.47 -5.17
C ASP A 121 1.12 -13.02 -5.48
N ALA A 122 0.16 -12.76 -6.36
CA ALA A 122 -0.25 -11.40 -6.73
C ALA A 122 -0.50 -10.47 -5.52
N ASP A 123 -1.26 -10.93 -4.51
CA ASP A 123 -1.53 -10.12 -3.30
C ASP A 123 -0.25 -9.93 -2.46
N ARG A 124 0.65 -10.92 -2.44
CA ARG A 124 1.92 -10.85 -1.71
C ARG A 124 2.88 -9.85 -2.35
N VAL A 125 2.92 -9.80 -3.68
CA VAL A 125 3.75 -8.85 -4.42
C VAL A 125 3.28 -7.41 -4.19
N GLN A 126 1.96 -7.18 -4.09
CA GLN A 126 1.44 -5.87 -3.71
C GLN A 126 1.94 -5.45 -2.31
N LEU A 127 1.80 -6.32 -1.31
CA LEU A 127 2.25 -6.07 0.07
C LEU A 127 3.76 -5.87 0.16
N CYS A 128 4.54 -6.65 -0.59
CA CYS A 128 6.00 -6.51 -0.65
C CYS A 128 6.40 -5.17 -1.24
N ALA A 129 5.78 -4.75 -2.35
CA ALA A 129 6.01 -3.44 -2.93
C ALA A 129 5.63 -2.29 -1.98
N GLN A 130 4.53 -2.42 -1.24
CA GLN A 130 4.16 -1.45 -0.21
C GLN A 130 5.22 -1.36 0.90
N ALA A 131 5.77 -2.51 1.35
CA ALA A 131 6.81 -2.55 2.37
C ALA A 131 8.12 -1.91 1.87
N LEU A 132 8.56 -2.22 0.65
CA LEU A 132 9.76 -1.61 0.06
C LEU A 132 9.63 -0.09 -0.09
N CYS A 133 8.45 0.41 -0.47
CA CYS A 133 8.20 1.85 -0.50
C CYS A 133 8.25 2.46 0.91
N LEU A 134 7.70 1.78 1.93
CA LEU A 134 7.76 2.23 3.31
C LEU A 134 9.19 2.30 3.84
N GLU A 135 10.01 1.27 3.57
CA GLU A 135 11.42 1.21 3.95
C GLU A 135 12.20 2.40 3.37
N GLU A 136 11.99 2.70 2.08
CA GLU A 136 12.62 3.84 1.40
C GLU A 136 12.16 5.19 1.97
N MET A 137 10.85 5.37 2.14
CA MET A 137 10.28 6.63 2.65
C MET A 137 10.70 6.94 4.10
N LEU A 138 10.95 5.91 4.91
CA LEU A 138 11.22 6.05 6.34
C LEU A 138 12.67 5.74 6.71
N ALA A 139 13.52 5.43 5.73
CA ALA A 139 14.93 5.06 5.92
C ALA A 139 15.11 3.96 6.99
N CYS A 140 14.23 2.96 6.96
CA CYS A 140 14.25 1.83 7.89
C CYS A 140 14.65 0.57 7.10
N GLU A 141 15.96 0.29 7.01
CA GLU A 141 16.51 -0.99 6.51
C GLU A 141 16.76 -1.98 7.65
#